data_AF-A0A4Z0ECI9-F1
#
_entry.id   AF-A0A4Z0ECI9-F1
#
_cell.length_a   1.000
_cell.length_b   1.000
_cell.length_c   1.000
_cell.angle_alpha   90.00
_cell.angle_beta   90.00
_cell.angle_gamma   90.00
#
_symmetry.space_group_name_H-M   'P 1'
#
loop_
_entity.id
_entity.type
_entity.pdbx_description
1 polymer ?
#
loop_
_entity_poly.entity_id
_entity_poly.type
_entity_poly.pdbx_seq_one_letter_code
_entity_poly.pdbx_strand_id
1 'polypeptide(L)'
;MSGRTSQTAADGLLRSVVADALASILIVLAILLLVFGGAALAQPKLTYAAGKVVGLSNLSTDEGCLPAKLTGRVVKRAFGRDGLYLESVILEEKSGQRTFINVEDGYRTLDAATNGAVKQSLETMLSAGKTVSVRVLGCGAAARTLTLDAVRPL
;
A
#
# COMPACT_ATOMS: atom_id res chain seq x y z
N MET A 1 10.62 -3.80 71.94
CA MET A 1 10.77 -4.33 70.56
C MET A 1 9.48 -4.02 69.80
N SER A 2 9.40 -2.90 69.09
CA SER A 2 8.26 -2.56 68.23
C SER A 2 8.77 -1.60 67.17
N GLY A 3 8.77 -2.01 65.90
CA GLY A 3 9.35 -1.19 64.82
C GLY A 3 9.62 -1.92 63.51
N ARG A 4 9.54 -3.26 63.47
CA ARG A 4 9.88 -4.05 62.26
C ARG A 4 8.69 -4.36 61.33
N THR A 5 7.46 -4.20 61.78
CA THR A 5 6.24 -4.55 61.02
C THR A 5 5.74 -3.44 60.09
N SER A 6 6.14 -2.18 60.32
CA SER A 6 5.65 -1.04 59.52
C SER A 6 6.41 -0.82 58.21
N GLN A 7 7.67 -1.25 58.12
CA GLN A 7 8.51 -1.05 56.93
C GLN A 7 8.15 -2.02 55.80
N THR A 8 7.85 -3.29 56.12
CA THR A 8 7.48 -4.31 55.13
C THR A 8 6.13 -4.05 54.45
N ALA A 9 5.19 -3.41 55.13
CA ALA A 9 3.91 -3.02 54.55
C ALA A 9 4.05 -1.83 53.59
N ALA A 10 4.88 -0.85 53.94
CA ALA A 10 5.17 0.31 53.10
C ALA A 10 5.91 -0.08 51.81
N ASP A 11 6.88 -0.99 51.90
CA ASP A 11 7.61 -1.51 50.72
C ASP A 11 6.71 -2.33 49.78
N GLY A 12 5.75 -3.08 50.32
CA GLY A 12 4.76 -3.81 49.52
C GLY A 12 3.79 -2.89 48.79
N LEU A 13 3.34 -1.82 49.45
CA LEU A 13 2.43 -0.82 48.88
C LEU A 13 3.11 0.03 47.79
N LEU A 14 4.39 0.39 47.99
CA LEU A 14 5.17 1.12 46.99
C LEU A 14 5.41 0.26 45.74
N ARG A 15 5.65 -1.05 45.91
CA ARG A 15 5.82 -1.98 44.78
C ARG A 15 4.53 -2.18 43.98
N SER A 16 3.37 -2.26 44.64
CA SER A 16 2.08 -2.38 43.93
C SER A 16 1.73 -1.10 43.17
N VAL A 17 1.94 0.07 43.76
CA VAL A 17 1.67 1.36 43.10
C VAL A 17 2.56 1.57 41.86
N VAL A 18 3.84 1.18 41.93
CA VAL A 18 4.76 1.27 40.78
C VAL A 18 4.38 0.27 39.68
N ALA A 19 3.95 -0.95 40.05
CA ALA A 19 3.49 -1.95 39.09
C ALA A 19 2.19 -1.53 38.38
N ASP A 20 1.23 -0.97 39.11
CA ASP A 20 -0.04 -0.47 38.56
C ASP A 20 0.17 0.76 37.67
N ALA A 21 1.10 1.64 38.02
CA ALA A 21 1.49 2.78 37.19
C ALA A 21 2.13 2.32 35.87
N LEU A 22 3.04 1.33 35.93
CA LEU A 22 3.67 0.75 34.74
C LEU A 22 2.64 0.02 33.85
N ALA A 23 1.73 -0.75 34.43
CA ALA A 23 0.66 -1.42 33.70
C ALA A 23 -0.27 -0.40 33.01
N SER A 24 -0.64 0.67 33.72
CA SER A 24 -1.47 1.74 33.18
C SER A 24 -0.79 2.47 32.01
N ILE A 25 0.52 2.76 32.13
CA ILE A 25 1.31 3.37 31.05
C ILE A 25 1.37 2.45 29.82
N LEU A 26 1.57 1.15 30.01
CA LEU A 26 1.60 0.18 28.91
C LEU A 26 0.26 0.06 28.20
N ILE A 27 -0.85 0.07 28.94
CA ILE A 27 -2.20 0.05 28.36
C ILE A 27 -2.46 1.32 27.55
N VAL A 28 -2.13 2.49 28.11
CA VAL A 28 -2.29 3.78 27.42
C VAL A 28 -1.42 3.83 26.16
N LEU A 29 -0.18 3.33 26.22
CA LEU A 29 0.71 3.26 25.07
C LEU A 29 0.17 2.30 23.98
N ALA A 30 -0.38 1.14 24.36
CA ALA A 30 -1.00 0.22 23.42
C ALA A 30 -2.23 0.83 22.73
N ILE A 31 -3.06 1.57 23.47
CA ILE A 31 -4.21 2.30 22.90
C ILE A 31 -3.72 3.42 21.96
N LEU A 32 -2.69 4.17 22.35
CA LEU A 32 -2.08 5.20 21.50
C LEU A 32 -1.53 4.61 20.20
N LEU A 33 -0.85 3.46 20.26
CA LEU A 33 -0.33 2.78 19.07
C LEU A 33 -1.44 2.28 18.14
N LEU A 34 -2.59 1.86 18.69
CA LEU A 34 -3.77 1.48 17.89
C LEU A 34 -4.46 2.69 17.25
N VAL A 35 -4.52 3.84 17.93
CA VAL A 35 -5.19 5.05 17.43
C VAL A 35 -4.33 5.80 16.39
N PHE A 36 -3.00 5.83 16.58
CA PHE A 36 -2.08 6.55 15.71
C PHE A 36 -1.39 5.66 14.66
N GLY A 37 -1.55 4.34 14.74
CA GLY A 37 -1.03 3.38 13.75
C GLY A 37 -1.83 3.32 12.45
N GLY A 38 -2.58 4.37 12.10
CA GLY A 38 -3.26 4.47 10.81
C GLY A 38 -2.21 4.40 9.70
N ALA A 39 -2.25 3.33 8.89
CA ALA A 39 -1.44 3.21 7.70
C ALA A 39 -1.63 4.47 6.85
N ALA A 40 -0.56 5.24 6.64
CA ALA A 40 -0.60 6.35 5.71
C ALA A 40 -0.97 5.77 4.34
N LEU A 41 -2.19 6.06 3.87
CA LEU A 41 -2.66 5.62 2.56
C LEU A 41 -1.63 6.08 1.52
N ALA A 42 -1.02 5.12 0.83
CA ALA A 42 0.02 5.40 -0.14
C ALA A 42 -0.59 6.27 -1.25
N GLN A 43 -0.17 7.55 -1.31
CA GLN A 43 -0.65 8.45 -2.35
C GLN A 43 0.09 8.16 -3.67
N PRO A 44 -0.61 8.13 -4.81
CA PRO A 44 -0.01 7.93 -6.12
C PRO A 44 1.12 8.93 -6.36
N LYS A 45 2.26 8.43 -6.83
CA LYS A 45 3.45 9.24 -7.10
C LYS A 45 3.78 9.23 -8.57
N LEU A 46 3.83 10.41 -9.18
CA LEU A 46 4.28 10.60 -10.56
C LEU A 46 5.77 10.94 -10.60
N THR A 47 6.51 10.24 -11.47
CA THR A 47 7.93 10.51 -11.72
C THR A 47 8.07 11.17 -13.09
N TYR A 48 8.85 12.24 -13.15
CA TYR A 48 9.01 13.05 -14.37
C TYR A 48 10.45 13.01 -14.89
N ALA A 49 10.58 13.01 -16.21
CA ALA A 49 11.84 13.28 -16.91
C ALA A 49 11.56 14.13 -18.15
N ALA A 50 12.32 15.21 -18.34
CA ALA A 50 12.15 16.17 -19.44
C ALA A 50 10.69 16.63 -19.64
N GLY A 51 9.98 16.92 -18.52
CA GLY A 51 8.59 17.38 -18.54
C GLY A 51 7.55 16.30 -18.87
N LYS A 52 7.95 15.04 -19.02
CA LYS A 52 7.04 13.90 -19.28
C LYS A 52 6.98 12.97 -18.10
N VAL A 53 5.80 12.37 -17.86
CA VAL A 53 5.64 11.32 -16.87
C VAL A 53 6.31 10.05 -17.38
N VAL A 54 7.29 9.56 -16.62
CA VAL A 54 8.09 8.35 -16.91
C VAL A 54 7.93 7.28 -15.82
N GLY A 55 7.10 7.52 -14.82
CA GLY A 55 6.85 6.57 -13.76
C GLY A 55 5.59 6.90 -13.00
N LEU A 56 4.91 5.87 -12.56
CA LEU A 56 3.79 5.95 -11.63
C LEU A 56 3.98 4.84 -10.59
N SER A 57 3.85 5.16 -9.30
CA SER A 57 3.93 4.18 -8.20
C SER A 57 2.95 4.53 -7.10
N ASN A 58 2.86 3.66 -6.08
CA ASN A 58 1.93 3.80 -4.95
C ASN A 58 0.47 3.84 -5.43
N LEU A 59 0.13 2.97 -6.37
CA LEU A 59 -1.24 2.87 -6.90
C LEU A 59 -2.14 1.97 -6.04
N SER A 60 -1.53 1.11 -5.24
CA SER A 60 -2.21 0.14 -4.39
C SER A 60 -1.54 0.03 -3.03
N THR A 61 -2.29 -0.47 -2.06
CA THR A 61 -1.80 -0.68 -0.70
C THR A 61 -1.22 -2.09 -0.58
N ASP A 62 -0.07 -2.25 0.08
CA ASP A 62 0.64 -3.53 0.22
C ASP A 62 0.22 -4.36 1.44
N GLU A 63 -0.80 -3.92 2.17
CA GLU A 63 -1.31 -4.59 3.36
C GLU A 63 -1.79 -6.02 3.03
N GLY A 64 -1.03 -7.01 3.53
CA GLY A 64 -1.34 -8.42 3.31
C GLY A 64 -1.05 -8.94 1.90
N CYS A 65 -0.32 -8.19 1.06
CA CYS A 65 -0.03 -8.58 -0.31
C CYS A 65 1.47 -8.83 -0.55
N LEU A 66 1.79 -9.72 -1.50
CA LEU A 66 3.16 -10.05 -1.86
C LEU A 66 3.60 -9.27 -3.12
N PRO A 67 4.67 -8.46 -3.05
CA PRO A 67 5.12 -7.72 -4.21
C PRO A 67 5.85 -8.61 -5.21
N ALA A 68 5.59 -8.39 -6.50
CA ALA A 68 6.33 -9.00 -7.59
C ALA A 68 6.62 -7.95 -8.67
N LYS A 69 7.66 -8.20 -9.47
CA LYS A 69 8.03 -7.37 -10.61
C LYS A 69 7.84 -8.14 -11.89
N LEU A 70 7.11 -7.54 -12.83
CA LEU A 70 6.87 -8.12 -14.15
C LEU A 70 7.40 -7.17 -15.22
N THR A 71 7.76 -7.74 -16.37
CA THR A 71 8.26 -6.98 -17.51
C THR A 71 7.70 -7.61 -18.79
N GLY A 72 7.00 -6.82 -19.59
CA GLY A 72 6.33 -7.37 -20.76
C GLY A 72 5.71 -6.31 -21.65
N ARG A 73 5.10 -6.77 -22.75
CA ARG A 73 4.33 -5.95 -23.67
C ARG A 73 2.87 -5.92 -23.24
N VAL A 74 2.24 -4.74 -23.23
CA VAL A 74 0.80 -4.65 -23.01
C VAL A 74 0.08 -5.16 -24.25
N VAL A 75 -0.67 -6.25 -24.13
CA VAL A 75 -1.40 -6.87 -25.25
C VAL A 75 -2.90 -6.60 -25.21
N LYS A 76 -3.45 -6.28 -24.04
CA LYS A 76 -4.86 -5.91 -23.88
C LYS A 76 -5.04 -4.94 -22.72
N ARG A 77 -6.06 -4.10 -22.83
CA ARG A 77 -6.57 -3.24 -21.76
C ARG A 77 -8.08 -3.40 -21.67
N ALA A 78 -8.64 -3.27 -20.48
CA ALA A 78 -10.06 -3.13 -20.27
C ALA A 78 -10.34 -1.84 -19.49
N PHE A 79 -11.39 -1.15 -19.91
CA PHE A 79 -11.95 -0.02 -19.21
C PHE A 79 -13.22 -0.46 -18.49
N GLY A 80 -13.54 0.22 -17.39
CA GLY A 80 -14.80 0.00 -16.68
C GLY A 80 -16.02 0.31 -17.56
N ARG A 81 -17.22 0.07 -17.01
CA ARG A 81 -18.49 0.27 -17.72
C ARG A 81 -18.73 1.70 -18.21
N ASP A 82 -18.13 2.68 -17.53
CA ASP A 82 -18.18 4.09 -17.93
C ASP A 82 -17.27 4.41 -19.13
N GLY A 83 -16.35 3.50 -19.48
CA GLY A 83 -15.34 3.70 -20.51
C GLY A 83 -14.27 4.75 -20.14
N LEU A 84 -14.29 5.25 -18.90
CA LEU A 84 -13.46 6.38 -18.50
C LEU A 84 -12.16 5.94 -17.84
N TYR A 85 -12.17 4.84 -17.09
CA TYR A 85 -11.05 4.42 -16.27
C TYR A 85 -10.59 3.01 -16.61
N LEU A 86 -9.28 2.81 -16.64
CA LEU A 86 -8.70 1.48 -16.75
C LEU A 86 -9.06 0.65 -15.53
N GLU A 87 -9.49 -0.57 -15.77
CA GLU A 87 -9.87 -1.55 -14.75
C GLU A 87 -8.89 -2.73 -14.74
N SER A 88 -8.34 -3.07 -15.91
CA SER A 88 -7.31 -4.10 -16.01
C SER A 88 -6.45 -4.00 -17.27
N VAL A 89 -5.30 -4.67 -17.22
CA VAL A 89 -4.39 -4.86 -18.36
C VAL A 89 -3.91 -6.30 -18.43
N ILE A 90 -3.53 -6.74 -19.63
CA ILE A 90 -2.82 -8.00 -19.83
C ILE A 90 -1.43 -7.68 -20.35
N LEU A 91 -0.42 -8.15 -19.62
CA LEU A 91 0.96 -8.15 -20.09
C LEU A 91 1.35 -9.51 -20.64
N GLU A 92 2.04 -9.50 -21.78
CA GLU A 92 2.72 -10.66 -22.35
C GLU A 92 4.23 -10.54 -22.07
N GLU A 93 4.76 -11.48 -21.30
CA GLU A 93 6.19 -11.56 -21.00
C GLU A 93 6.95 -12.18 -22.17
N LYS A 94 8.29 -12.10 -22.16
CA LYS A 94 9.13 -12.67 -23.23
C LYS A 94 8.92 -14.17 -23.44
N SER A 95 8.49 -14.89 -22.40
CA SER A 95 8.15 -16.32 -22.45
C SER A 95 6.86 -16.60 -23.24
N GLY A 96 6.09 -15.58 -23.61
CA GLY A 96 4.74 -15.72 -24.15
C GLY A 96 3.66 -15.89 -23.07
N GLN A 97 4.05 -15.96 -21.78
CA GLN A 97 3.10 -16.00 -20.68
C GLN A 97 2.30 -14.68 -20.64
N ARG A 98 0.98 -14.82 -20.47
CA ARG A 98 0.07 -13.69 -20.35
C ARG A 98 -0.46 -13.58 -18.93
N THR A 99 -0.27 -12.41 -18.34
CA THR A 99 -0.61 -12.14 -16.96
C THR A 99 -1.66 -11.03 -16.92
N PHE A 100 -2.80 -11.34 -16.29
CA PHE A 100 -3.88 -10.39 -16.04
C PHE A 100 -3.58 -9.60 -14.76
N ILE A 101 -3.73 -8.27 -14.83
CA ILE A 101 -3.41 -7.36 -13.73
C ILE A 101 -4.56 -6.37 -13.57
N ASN A 102 -5.09 -6.29 -12.35
CA ASN A 102 -6.12 -5.34 -11.97
C ASN A 102 -5.52 -3.95 -11.77
N VAL A 103 -6.30 -2.91 -12.08
CA VAL A 103 -5.96 -1.52 -11.77
C VAL A 103 -6.99 -1.04 -10.75
N GLU A 104 -6.53 -0.78 -9.54
CA GLU A 104 -7.38 -0.23 -8.48
C GLU A 104 -7.77 1.21 -8.76
N ASP A 105 -8.92 1.62 -8.24
CA ASP A 105 -9.53 2.92 -8.46
C ASP A 105 -9.35 3.91 -7.31
N GLY A 106 -8.48 3.62 -6.34
CA GLY A 106 -8.24 4.48 -5.18
C GLY A 106 -7.81 5.92 -5.54
N TYR A 107 -7.23 6.13 -6.72
CA TYR A 107 -6.90 7.47 -7.21
C TYR A 107 -8.10 8.31 -7.65
N ARG A 108 -9.29 7.72 -7.83
CA ARG A 108 -10.49 8.41 -8.29
C ARG A 108 -11.10 9.35 -7.25
N THR A 109 -10.86 9.08 -5.96
CA THR A 109 -11.34 9.89 -4.84
C THR A 109 -10.39 11.03 -4.47
N LEU A 110 -9.25 11.14 -5.16
CA LEU A 110 -8.30 12.24 -4.97
C LEU A 110 -8.82 13.53 -5.62
N ASP A 111 -8.11 14.63 -5.40
CA ASP A 111 -8.42 15.89 -6.07
C ASP A 111 -8.39 15.74 -7.61
N ALA A 112 -9.16 16.57 -8.29
CA ALA A 112 -9.37 16.45 -9.73
C ALA A 112 -8.07 16.52 -10.56
N ALA A 113 -7.08 17.30 -10.10
CA ALA A 113 -5.81 17.41 -10.81
C ALA A 113 -5.00 16.11 -10.67
N THR A 114 -4.91 15.57 -9.46
CA THR A 114 -4.20 14.30 -9.20
C THR A 114 -4.89 13.13 -9.91
N ASN A 115 -6.22 13.01 -9.81
CA ASN A 115 -6.98 11.98 -10.53
C ASN A 115 -6.72 12.07 -12.05
N GLY A 116 -6.87 13.25 -12.64
CA GLY A 116 -6.63 13.47 -14.07
C GLY A 116 -5.20 13.10 -14.49
N ALA A 117 -4.20 13.47 -13.70
CA ALA A 117 -2.80 13.16 -13.98
C ALA A 117 -2.51 11.66 -13.92
N VAL A 118 -3.00 10.96 -12.89
CA VAL A 118 -2.83 9.51 -12.73
C VAL A 118 -3.54 8.76 -13.87
N LYS A 119 -4.80 9.10 -14.15
CA LYS A 119 -5.61 8.54 -15.23
C LYS A 119 -4.90 8.66 -16.58
N GLN A 120 -4.52 9.87 -16.97
CA GLN A 120 -3.83 10.12 -18.24
C GLN A 120 -2.50 9.36 -18.34
N SER A 121 -1.77 9.28 -17.23
CA SER A 121 -0.48 8.57 -17.17
C SER A 121 -0.68 7.06 -17.35
N LEU A 122 -1.63 6.45 -16.65
CA LEU A 122 -1.97 5.03 -16.81
C LEU A 122 -2.37 4.70 -18.26
N GLU A 123 -3.27 5.49 -18.83
CA GLU A 123 -3.74 5.30 -20.22
C GLU A 123 -2.61 5.43 -21.25
N THR A 124 -1.68 6.34 -21.00
CA THR A 124 -0.53 6.58 -21.88
C THR A 124 0.52 5.49 -21.74
N MET A 125 0.91 5.14 -20.51
CA MET A 125 2.00 4.21 -20.23
C MET A 125 1.61 2.77 -20.55
N LEU A 126 0.36 2.40 -20.28
CA LEU A 126 -0.15 1.04 -20.51
C LEU A 126 -0.79 0.88 -21.89
N SER A 127 -0.60 1.79 -22.84
CA SER A 127 -1.17 1.62 -24.18
C SER A 127 -0.73 0.31 -24.84
N ALA A 128 -1.67 -0.38 -25.50
CA ALA A 128 -1.38 -1.63 -26.18
C ALA A 128 -0.18 -1.50 -27.14
N GLY A 129 0.70 -2.50 -27.14
CA GLY A 129 1.95 -2.52 -27.89
C GLY A 129 3.16 -1.95 -27.16
N LYS A 130 2.99 -1.18 -26.07
CA LYS A 130 4.11 -0.69 -25.27
C LYS A 130 4.73 -1.78 -24.41
N THR A 131 6.05 -1.74 -24.29
CA THR A 131 6.80 -2.57 -23.36
C THR A 131 7.03 -1.79 -22.07
N VAL A 132 6.68 -2.38 -20.94
CA VAL A 132 6.74 -1.74 -19.63
C VAL A 132 7.33 -2.68 -18.58
N SER A 133 7.85 -2.08 -17.51
CA SER A 133 8.17 -2.78 -16.27
C SER A 133 7.14 -2.35 -15.22
N VAL A 134 6.49 -3.33 -14.58
CA VAL A 134 5.47 -3.08 -13.57
C VAL A 134 5.86 -3.71 -12.23
N ARG A 135 5.46 -3.07 -11.14
CA ARG A 135 5.34 -3.70 -9.83
C ARG A 135 3.88 -4.07 -9.64
N VAL A 136 3.63 -5.30 -9.24
CA VAL A 136 2.31 -5.80 -8.87
C VAL A 136 2.30 -6.27 -7.43
N LEU A 137 1.13 -6.23 -6.83
CA LEU A 137 0.85 -6.79 -5.51
C LEU A 137 -0.05 -8.00 -5.70
N GLY A 138 0.45 -9.16 -5.29
CA GLY A 138 -0.29 -10.41 -5.24
C GLY A 138 -1.06 -10.53 -3.93
N CYS A 139 -2.35 -10.25 -3.98
CA CYS A 139 -3.25 -10.25 -2.83
C CYS A 139 -4.11 -11.52 -2.79
N GLY A 140 -4.58 -11.88 -1.59
CA GLY A 140 -5.43 -13.05 -1.35
C GLY A 140 -4.68 -14.38 -1.29
N ALA A 141 -5.42 -15.48 -1.11
CA ALA A 141 -4.83 -16.81 -0.98
C ALA A 141 -4.00 -17.18 -2.21
N ALA A 142 -2.72 -17.49 -1.98
CA ALA A 142 -1.74 -17.80 -3.01
C ALA A 142 -1.55 -16.71 -4.09
N ALA A 143 -1.71 -15.43 -3.73
CA ALA A 143 -1.45 -14.28 -4.63
C ALA A 143 -2.24 -14.33 -5.95
N ARG A 144 -3.46 -14.88 -5.92
CA ARG A 144 -4.31 -15.06 -7.11
C ARG A 144 -4.79 -13.75 -7.72
N THR A 145 -4.85 -12.68 -6.93
CA THR A 145 -5.22 -11.36 -7.41
C THR A 145 -3.97 -10.53 -7.57
N LEU A 146 -3.60 -10.21 -8.81
CA LEU A 146 -2.51 -9.29 -9.08
C LEU A 146 -3.08 -7.90 -9.30
N THR A 147 -2.62 -6.93 -8.51
CA THR A 147 -2.98 -5.52 -8.65
C THR A 147 -1.77 -4.70 -9.04
N LEU A 148 -1.94 -3.76 -9.97
CA LEU A 148 -0.90 -2.84 -10.39
C LEU A 148 -0.57 -1.84 -9.28
N ASP A 149 0.68 -1.85 -8.83
CA ASP A 149 1.17 -0.85 -7.88
C ASP A 149 2.07 0.20 -8.55
N ALA A 150 2.89 -0.20 -9.53
CA ALA A 150 3.76 0.73 -10.24
C ALA A 150 3.94 0.37 -11.72
N VAL A 151 4.17 1.38 -12.55
CA VAL A 151 4.50 1.23 -13.98
C VAL A 151 5.56 2.23 -14.41
N ARG A 152 6.49 1.76 -15.26
CA ARG A 152 7.48 2.60 -15.96
C ARG A 152 7.76 2.03 -17.36
N PRO A 153 8.10 2.88 -18.34
CA PRO A 153 8.52 2.41 -19.64
C PRO A 153 9.85 1.67 -19.53
N LEU A 154 10.10 0.76 -20.47
CA LEU A 154 11.40 0.14 -20.69
C LEU A 154 12.21 0.87 -21.75
#